data_AF-A0AAN9YNU4-F1
#
_entry.id   AF-A0AAN9YNU4-F1
#
_cell.length_a   1.000
_cell.length_b   1.000
_cell.length_c   1.000
_cell.angle_alpha   90.00
_cell.angle_beta   90.00
_cell.angle_gamma   90.00
#
_symmetry.space_group_name_H-M   'P 1'
#
loop_
_entity.id
_entity.type
_entity.pdbx_description
1 polymer ?
#
loop_
_entity_poly.entity_id
_entity_poly.type
_entity_poly.pdbx_seq_one_letter_code
_entity_poly.pdbx_strand_id
1 'polypeptide(L)'
;MLQHAAALGGALVTRAAYVGDGQGNIHQLPGWAWLVFGADFLVFFPVFLFIGYALAHVYPTLAIIEDPEPPAYDHVDLNADEDVETTADLSHRDLKVELGEPALVSSSLRQINRLLLSTAGWTANFRGIACALVLSVATGACGIIFDQVLFIPRAVGVLLAALVTVQLSTAWTHIVISAPSELRFYQRLPPFRKTFEATCVPIAAYWAATQLVGFLPFALASAMGLSQFDVRNPTQVPEYHFDAVWKVLVIFVVVVASTLFLVIPAQAVLVRVQASLLPPDENTIIAFDKSFGGKVEPAIVGGKGYVNFIDAWKSFSRESWIRLYRLMGKILLVTLAVYLAVSAIVVPEFMLMVSASEPAGPGSE
;
A
#
# COMPACT_ATOMS: atom_id res chain seq x y z
N MET A 1 -25.16 22.47 -3.12
CA MET A 1 -23.99 21.58 -3.33
C MET A 1 -24.26 20.44 -4.31
N LEU A 2 -25.43 19.77 -4.30
CA LEU A 2 -25.79 18.74 -5.32
C LEU A 2 -25.89 19.28 -6.77
N GLN A 3 -26.35 20.52 -6.97
CA GLN A 3 -26.40 21.16 -8.30
C GLN A 3 -25.01 21.54 -8.84
N HIS A 4 -24.00 21.76 -7.99
CA HIS A 4 -22.63 22.06 -8.44
C HIS A 4 -21.83 20.79 -8.76
N ALA A 5 -22.12 19.66 -8.12
CA ALA A 5 -21.52 18.37 -8.45
C ALA A 5 -22.03 17.82 -9.80
N ALA A 6 -23.33 17.99 -10.11
CA ALA A 6 -23.89 17.63 -11.41
C ALA A 6 -23.36 18.54 -12.54
N ALA A 7 -23.17 19.83 -12.28
CA ALA A 7 -22.57 20.76 -13.25
C ALA A 7 -21.08 20.49 -13.50
N LEU A 8 -20.32 20.09 -12.47
CA LEU A 8 -18.93 19.63 -12.62
C LEU A 8 -18.84 18.29 -13.37
N GLY A 9 -19.73 17.34 -13.09
CA GLY A 9 -19.81 16.08 -13.81
C GLY A 9 -20.18 16.26 -15.29
N GLY A 10 -21.16 17.11 -15.59
CA GLY A 10 -21.52 17.49 -16.95
C GLY A 10 -20.38 18.20 -17.68
N ALA A 11 -19.77 19.21 -17.07
CA ALA A 11 -18.65 19.94 -17.66
C ALA A 11 -17.40 19.06 -17.88
N LEU A 12 -17.16 18.06 -17.03
CA LEU A 12 -16.05 17.10 -17.21
C LEU A 12 -16.34 16.10 -18.33
N VAL A 13 -17.58 15.62 -18.47
CA VAL A 13 -17.98 14.70 -19.56
C VAL A 13 -17.99 15.42 -20.91
N THR A 14 -18.52 16.66 -20.96
CA THR A 14 -18.51 17.47 -22.17
C THR A 14 -17.08 17.84 -22.57
N ARG A 15 -16.18 18.14 -21.63
CA ARG A 15 -14.77 18.49 -21.93
C ARG A 15 -13.87 17.28 -22.19
N ALA A 16 -14.19 16.10 -21.64
CA ALA A 16 -13.48 14.86 -21.96
C ALA A 16 -13.77 14.36 -23.39
N ALA A 17 -14.89 14.78 -23.98
CA ALA A 17 -15.26 14.47 -25.35
C ALA A 17 -14.48 15.30 -26.39
N TYR A 18 -13.61 16.21 -25.96
CA TYR A 18 -12.96 17.18 -26.84
C TYR A 18 -11.43 17.15 -26.70
N VAL A 19 -10.73 16.93 -27.80
CA VAL A 19 -9.26 16.96 -27.87
C VAL A 19 -8.83 18.17 -28.71
N GLY A 20 -7.93 18.99 -28.18
CA GLY A 20 -7.35 20.11 -28.91
C GLY A 20 -6.17 19.66 -29.76
N ASP A 21 -6.16 20.02 -31.05
CA ASP A 21 -5.12 19.64 -32.02
C ASP A 21 -3.83 20.50 -31.94
N GLY A 22 -3.71 21.37 -30.94
CA GLY A 22 -2.61 22.33 -30.80
C GLY A 22 -2.67 23.52 -31.79
N GLN A 23 -3.61 23.52 -32.74
CA GLN A 23 -3.90 24.63 -33.65
C GLN A 23 -5.16 25.43 -33.25
N GLY A 24 -5.79 25.05 -32.14
CA GLY A 24 -6.98 25.70 -31.61
C GLY A 24 -8.30 25.09 -32.08
N ASN A 25 -8.26 24.00 -32.85
CA ASN A 25 -9.47 23.27 -33.20
C ASN A 25 -9.78 22.23 -32.13
N ILE A 26 -11.07 22.12 -31.83
CA ILE A 26 -11.60 21.17 -30.88
C ILE A 26 -12.13 19.97 -31.68
N HIS A 27 -11.67 18.77 -31.38
CA HIS A 27 -12.12 17.53 -32.04
C HIS A 27 -12.96 16.70 -31.11
N GLN A 28 -14.10 16.21 -31.59
CA GLN A 28 -14.97 15.35 -30.80
C GLN A 28 -14.46 13.91 -30.85
N LEU A 29 -14.27 13.29 -29.67
CA LEU A 29 -13.90 11.89 -29.59
C LEU A 29 -15.00 11.00 -30.18
N PRO A 30 -14.65 9.91 -30.85
CA PRO A 30 -15.63 8.96 -31.36
C PRO A 30 -16.52 8.40 -30.25
N GLY A 31 -17.80 8.16 -30.53
CA GLY A 31 -18.72 7.58 -29.53
C GLY A 31 -18.28 6.24 -28.95
N TRP A 32 -17.46 5.47 -29.69
CA TRP A 32 -16.88 4.20 -29.21
C TRP A 32 -15.73 4.38 -28.22
N ALA A 33 -15.15 5.58 -28.09
CA ALA A 33 -14.05 5.86 -27.15
C ALA A 33 -14.46 5.56 -25.70
N TRP A 34 -15.71 5.89 -25.33
CA TRP A 34 -16.26 5.58 -24.01
C TRP A 34 -16.38 4.08 -23.73
N LEU A 35 -16.65 3.27 -24.76
CA LEU A 35 -16.69 1.81 -24.62
C LEU A 35 -15.29 1.25 -24.36
N VAL A 36 -14.28 1.77 -25.06
CA VAL A 36 -12.89 1.35 -24.86
C VAL A 36 -12.38 1.79 -23.49
N PHE A 37 -12.61 3.03 -23.06
CA PHE A 37 -12.27 3.46 -21.70
C PHE A 37 -12.98 2.62 -20.62
N GLY A 38 -14.24 2.26 -20.86
CA GLY A 38 -14.98 1.35 -19.97
C GLY A 38 -14.38 -0.05 -19.93
N ALA A 39 -13.95 -0.58 -21.07
CA ALA A 39 -13.29 -1.89 -21.17
C ALA A 39 -11.92 -1.88 -20.48
N ASP A 40 -11.09 -0.87 -20.73
CA ASP A 40 -9.79 -0.69 -20.08
C ASP A 40 -9.92 -0.59 -18.56
N PHE A 41 -10.90 0.20 -18.10
CA PHE A 41 -11.20 0.29 -16.68
C PHE A 41 -11.55 -1.10 -16.13
N LEU A 42 -12.44 -1.84 -16.77
CA LEU A 42 -12.87 -3.17 -16.29
C LEU A 42 -11.71 -4.18 -16.26
N VAL A 43 -10.81 -4.14 -17.25
CA VAL A 43 -9.67 -5.06 -17.37
C VAL A 43 -8.54 -4.69 -16.42
N PHE A 44 -8.15 -3.41 -16.36
CA PHE A 44 -6.99 -2.98 -15.59
C PHE A 44 -7.32 -2.64 -14.13
N PHE A 45 -8.57 -2.30 -13.79
CA PHE A 45 -8.94 -1.98 -12.41
C PHE A 45 -8.61 -3.11 -11.41
N PRO A 46 -8.94 -4.39 -11.67
CA PRO A 46 -8.55 -5.48 -10.77
C PRO A 46 -7.02 -5.61 -10.61
N VAL A 47 -6.25 -5.35 -11.67
CA VAL A 47 -4.79 -5.40 -11.65
C VAL A 47 -4.22 -4.27 -10.80
N PHE A 48 -4.71 -3.04 -11.00
CA PHE A 48 -4.31 -1.89 -10.18
C PHE A 48 -4.75 -2.05 -8.73
N LEU A 49 -5.92 -2.63 -8.48
CA LEU A 49 -6.38 -2.95 -7.14
C LEU A 49 -5.45 -3.97 -6.47
N PHE A 50 -5.04 -5.03 -7.17
CA PHE A 50 -4.13 -6.03 -6.63
C PHE A 50 -2.74 -5.45 -6.33
N ILE A 51 -2.15 -4.70 -7.26
CA ILE A 51 -0.82 -4.10 -7.06
C ILE A 51 -0.87 -3.01 -5.99
N GLY A 52 -1.86 -2.11 -6.08
CA GLY A 52 -2.04 -0.99 -5.18
C GLY A 52 -2.46 -1.39 -3.78
N TYR A 53 -3.13 -2.53 -3.60
CA TYR A 53 -3.55 -3.01 -2.27
C TYR A 53 -2.68 -4.16 -1.76
N ALA A 54 -2.68 -5.30 -2.44
CA ALA A 54 -2.02 -6.51 -1.96
C ALA A 54 -0.50 -6.34 -1.97
N LEU A 55 0.08 -5.93 -3.11
CA LEU A 55 1.53 -5.81 -3.22
C LEU A 55 2.09 -4.59 -2.49
N ALA A 56 1.41 -3.44 -2.52
CA ALA A 56 1.92 -2.22 -1.91
C ALA A 56 1.69 -2.14 -0.38
N HIS A 57 0.67 -2.80 0.15
CA HIS A 57 0.33 -2.70 1.58
C HIS A 57 0.36 -4.03 2.32
N VAL A 58 -0.35 -5.06 1.86
CA VAL A 58 -0.46 -6.34 2.59
C VAL A 58 0.89 -7.05 2.68
N TYR A 59 1.59 -7.20 1.55
CA TYR A 59 2.85 -7.97 1.49
C TYR A 59 3.98 -7.32 2.30
N PRO A 60 4.24 -6.00 2.21
CA PRO A 60 5.22 -5.34 3.05
C PRO A 60 4.87 -5.44 4.53
N THR A 61 3.60 -5.31 4.90
CA THR A 61 3.15 -5.42 6.30
C THR A 61 3.52 -6.77 6.89
N LEU A 62 3.25 -7.86 6.16
CA LEU A 62 3.64 -9.22 6.58
C LEU A 62 5.17 -9.38 6.67
N ALA A 63 5.91 -8.81 5.71
CA ALA A 63 7.38 -8.90 5.72
C ALA A 63 8.04 -8.14 6.87
N ILE A 64 7.45 -7.01 7.28
CA ILE A 64 7.92 -6.16 8.38
C ILE A 64 7.74 -6.85 9.73
N ILE A 65 6.65 -7.59 9.92
CA ILE A 65 6.35 -8.23 11.21
C ILE A 65 6.88 -9.66 11.32
N GLU A 66 7.27 -10.30 10.21
CA GLU A 66 7.78 -11.67 10.25
C GLU A 66 9.10 -11.78 11.02
N ASP A 67 9.11 -12.68 12.00
CA ASP A 67 10.28 -13.00 12.81
C ASP A 67 11.26 -13.92 12.06
N PRO A 68 12.54 -13.52 11.87
CA PRO A 68 13.58 -14.38 11.29
C PRO A 68 13.90 -15.64 12.11
N GLU A 69 13.70 -15.60 13.42
CA GLU A 69 14.03 -16.70 14.34
C GLU A 69 12.77 -17.12 15.12
N PRO A 70 11.78 -17.75 14.47
CA PRO A 70 10.61 -18.20 15.19
C PRO A 70 11.03 -19.18 16.28
N PRO A 71 10.45 -19.10 17.50
CA PRO A 71 10.74 -20.06 18.54
C PRO A 71 10.51 -21.47 17.98
N ALA A 72 11.50 -22.35 18.15
CA ALA A 72 11.44 -23.72 17.67
C ALA A 72 10.13 -24.33 18.19
N TYR A 73 9.22 -24.64 17.27
CA TYR A 73 8.03 -25.38 17.62
C TYR A 73 8.52 -26.78 18.01
N ASP A 74 8.54 -27.07 19.30
CA ASP A 74 8.62 -28.46 19.74
C ASP A 74 7.34 -29.12 19.24
N HIS A 75 7.49 -29.92 18.19
CA HIS A 75 6.45 -30.85 17.79
C HIS A 75 6.22 -31.77 18.99
N VAL A 76 5.17 -31.50 19.75
CA VAL A 76 4.67 -32.47 20.72
C VAL A 76 4.13 -33.63 19.88
N ASP A 77 4.91 -34.70 19.78
CA ASP A 77 4.48 -35.95 19.20
C ASP A 77 3.26 -36.43 19.99
N LEU A 78 2.06 -36.23 19.43
CA LEU A 78 0.79 -36.67 20.01
C LEU A 78 0.66 -38.22 20.08
N ASN A 79 1.72 -38.95 19.70
CA ASN A 79 1.79 -40.41 19.72
C ASN A 79 2.80 -40.94 20.74
N ALA A 80 3.29 -40.11 21.67
CA ALA A 80 4.25 -40.55 22.69
C ALA A 80 3.61 -41.34 23.86
N ASP A 81 2.28 -41.49 23.88
CA ASP A 81 1.55 -42.28 24.86
C ASP A 81 0.64 -43.30 24.15
N GLU A 82 1.21 -44.40 23.66
CA GLU A 82 0.50 -45.69 23.56
C GLU A 82 1.52 -46.83 23.36
N ASP A 83 1.85 -47.50 24.46
CA ASP A 83 2.57 -48.77 24.48
C ASP A 83 1.81 -49.83 23.66
N VAL A 84 2.31 -50.20 22.48
CA VAL A 84 2.05 -51.54 21.91
C VAL A 84 3.32 -52.05 21.23
N GLU A 85 3.95 -53.04 21.88
CA GLU A 85 4.90 -53.96 21.25
C GLU A 85 4.23 -54.67 20.06
N THR A 86 4.66 -54.43 18.83
CA THR A 86 4.70 -55.50 17.82
C THR A 86 5.76 -55.22 16.75
N THR A 87 6.72 -56.13 16.67
CA THR A 87 7.73 -56.26 15.62
C THR A 87 7.11 -56.48 14.24
N ALA A 88 7.42 -55.62 13.25
CA ALA A 88 7.51 -56.00 11.84
C ALA A 88 8.24 -54.93 11.02
N ASP A 89 9.47 -55.28 10.66
CA ASP A 89 10.31 -54.82 9.55
C ASP A 89 9.60 -54.08 8.40
N LEU A 90 9.76 -52.75 8.34
CA LEU A 90 9.58 -51.94 7.13
C LEU A 90 10.56 -50.77 7.15
N SER A 91 11.73 -51.01 6.55
CA SER A 91 12.60 -50.01 5.91
C SER A 91 12.73 -48.66 6.62
N HIS A 92 13.86 -48.48 7.32
CA HIS A 92 14.46 -47.17 7.56
C HIS A 92 14.62 -46.40 6.25
N ARG A 93 13.56 -45.70 5.82
CA ARG A 93 13.71 -44.44 5.14
C ARG A 93 14.01 -43.45 6.25
N ASP A 94 15.30 -43.20 6.44
CA ASP A 94 15.77 -41.95 7.03
C ASP A 94 15.20 -40.81 6.18
N LEU A 95 13.95 -40.44 6.45
CA LEU A 95 13.46 -39.09 6.25
C LEU A 95 14.21 -38.25 7.28
N LYS A 96 15.49 -38.02 6.98
CA LYS A 96 16.14 -36.76 7.27
C LYS A 96 15.31 -35.73 6.52
N VAL A 97 14.17 -35.36 7.11
CA VAL A 97 13.57 -34.05 6.88
C VAL A 97 14.70 -33.14 7.27
N GLU A 98 15.45 -32.67 6.28
CA GLU A 98 16.25 -31.47 6.42
C GLU A 98 15.28 -30.46 7.00
N LEU A 99 15.36 -30.26 8.33
CA LEU A 99 14.92 -29.05 8.99
C LEU A 99 15.80 -27.95 8.39
N GLY A 100 15.53 -27.61 7.12
CA GLY A 100 15.94 -26.35 6.56
C GLY A 100 15.34 -25.31 7.48
N GLU A 101 16.18 -24.39 7.93
CA GLU A 101 15.80 -23.18 8.67
C GLU A 101 14.39 -22.73 8.24
N PRO A 102 13.47 -22.45 9.18
CA PRO A 102 12.08 -22.16 8.86
C PRO A 102 12.03 -21.11 7.75
N ALA A 103 11.71 -21.55 6.53
CA ALA A 103 11.97 -20.76 5.34
C ALA A 103 11.05 -19.54 5.36
N LEU A 104 11.63 -18.38 5.66
CA LEU A 104 10.92 -17.12 5.81
C LEU A 104 9.94 -16.90 4.66
N VAL A 105 8.66 -16.78 5.00
CA VAL A 105 7.54 -16.69 4.07
C VAL A 105 7.62 -15.38 3.27
N SER A 106 8.18 -14.31 3.85
CA SER A 106 8.36 -13.04 3.14
C SER A 106 9.55 -12.99 2.18
N SER A 107 10.34 -14.06 2.04
CA SER A 107 11.48 -14.11 1.11
C SER A 107 11.06 -14.01 -0.38
N SER A 108 9.81 -14.36 -0.70
CA SER A 108 9.29 -14.40 -2.06
C SER A 108 7.82 -13.99 -2.16
N LEU A 109 7.48 -13.16 -3.16
CA LEU A 109 6.09 -12.80 -3.50
C LEU A 109 5.20 -14.03 -3.70
N ARG A 110 5.76 -15.09 -4.31
CA ARG A 110 5.03 -16.34 -4.54
C ARG A 110 4.77 -17.10 -3.24
N GLN A 111 5.69 -17.02 -2.29
CA GLN A 111 5.55 -17.71 -1.01
C GLN A 111 4.54 -16.99 -0.12
N ILE A 112 4.55 -15.66 -0.09
CA ILE A 112 3.50 -14.85 0.55
C ILE A 112 2.13 -15.16 -0.08
N ASN A 113 2.02 -15.15 -1.42
CA ASN A 113 0.77 -15.48 -2.09
C ASN A 113 0.31 -16.90 -1.75
N ARG A 114 1.21 -17.88 -1.74
CA ARG A 114 0.89 -19.26 -1.39
C ARG A 114 0.40 -19.39 0.05
N LEU A 115 1.01 -18.70 1.00
CA LEU A 115 0.57 -18.64 2.39
C LEU A 115 -0.82 -18.03 2.51
N LEU A 116 -1.06 -16.90 1.84
CA LEU A 116 -2.36 -16.24 1.87
C LEU A 116 -3.44 -17.15 1.26
N LEU A 117 -3.13 -17.77 0.12
CA LEU A 117 -4.00 -18.74 -0.53
C LEU A 117 -4.30 -19.96 0.35
N SER A 118 -3.32 -20.50 1.07
CA SER A 118 -3.54 -21.64 1.99
C SER A 118 -4.35 -21.25 3.23
N THR A 119 -4.35 -19.97 3.61
CA THR A 119 -5.05 -19.50 4.81
C THR A 119 -6.54 -19.26 4.57
N ALA A 120 -6.89 -18.56 3.48
CA ALA A 120 -8.28 -18.18 3.21
C ALA A 120 -8.58 -18.02 1.69
N GLY A 121 -7.85 -18.74 0.84
CA GLY A 121 -8.01 -18.68 -0.62
C GLY A 121 -7.59 -17.35 -1.23
N TRP A 122 -8.04 -17.07 -2.45
CA TRP A 122 -7.65 -15.87 -3.22
C TRP A 122 -8.02 -14.56 -2.52
N THR A 123 -9.16 -14.54 -1.81
CA THR A 123 -9.65 -13.40 -1.04
C THR A 123 -8.71 -12.98 0.09
N ALA A 124 -7.78 -13.86 0.49
CA ALA A 124 -6.77 -13.54 1.50
C ALA A 124 -5.85 -12.37 1.09
N ASN A 125 -5.62 -12.16 -0.21
CA ASN A 125 -4.83 -11.03 -0.70
C ASN A 125 -5.53 -9.67 -0.50
N PHE A 126 -6.86 -9.68 -0.32
CA PHE A 126 -7.68 -8.48 -0.09
C PHE A 126 -8.16 -8.37 1.36
N ARG A 127 -7.48 -9.05 2.30
CA ARG A 127 -7.80 -8.99 3.73
C ARG A 127 -7.69 -7.56 4.23
N GLY A 128 -8.70 -7.14 5.00
CA GLY A 128 -8.78 -5.79 5.53
C GLY A 128 -9.25 -4.73 4.53
N ILE A 129 -9.60 -5.08 3.28
CA ILE A 129 -9.97 -4.08 2.27
C ILE A 129 -11.17 -3.22 2.69
N ALA A 130 -12.16 -3.80 3.36
CA ALA A 130 -13.29 -3.04 3.89
C ALA A 130 -12.83 -2.01 4.95
N CYS A 131 -11.92 -2.39 5.84
CA CYS A 131 -11.34 -1.48 6.82
C CYS A 131 -10.47 -0.41 6.15
N ALA A 132 -9.71 -0.78 5.11
CA ALA A 132 -8.91 0.15 4.32
C ALA A 132 -9.76 1.17 3.56
N LEU A 133 -10.91 0.76 3.01
CA LEU A 133 -11.85 1.67 2.36
C LEU A 133 -12.45 2.64 3.37
N VAL A 134 -12.91 2.14 4.52
CA VAL A 134 -13.43 3.01 5.60
C VAL A 134 -12.35 3.96 6.11
N LEU A 135 -11.12 3.48 6.29
CA LEU A 135 -9.96 4.30 6.65
C LEU A 135 -9.71 5.40 5.61
N SER A 136 -9.65 5.05 4.32
CA SER A 136 -9.44 6.03 3.24
C SER A 136 -10.54 7.09 3.19
N VAL A 137 -11.80 6.68 3.32
CA VAL A 137 -12.95 7.61 3.35
C VAL A 137 -12.89 8.50 4.59
N ALA A 138 -12.63 7.93 5.77
CA ALA A 138 -12.55 8.68 7.02
C ALA A 138 -11.39 9.69 7.01
N THR A 139 -10.19 9.26 6.59
CA THR A 139 -9.02 10.14 6.48
C THR A 139 -9.25 11.24 5.45
N GLY A 140 -9.87 10.91 4.30
CA GLY A 140 -10.21 11.89 3.27
C GLY A 140 -11.23 12.92 3.76
N ALA A 141 -12.30 12.46 4.42
CA ALA A 141 -13.32 13.34 4.99
C ALA A 141 -12.75 14.26 6.08
N CYS A 142 -11.96 13.71 7.01
CA CYS A 142 -11.24 14.51 8.01
C CYS A 142 -10.29 15.52 7.36
N GLY A 143 -9.57 15.11 6.31
CA GLY A 143 -8.67 15.99 5.56
C GLY A 143 -9.40 17.18 4.94
N ILE A 144 -10.55 16.96 4.30
CA ILE A 144 -11.39 18.03 3.75
C ILE A 144 -11.85 18.98 4.86
N ILE A 145 -12.30 18.45 6.00
CA ILE A 145 -12.77 19.26 7.13
C ILE A 145 -11.64 20.15 7.66
N PHE A 146 -10.44 19.59 7.85
CA PHE A 146 -9.29 20.36 8.35
C PHE A 146 -8.80 21.41 7.37
N ASP A 147 -8.89 21.15 6.05
CA ASP A 147 -8.50 22.09 5.00
C ASP A 147 -9.43 23.33 4.95
N GLN A 148 -10.67 23.22 5.42
CA GLN A 148 -11.60 24.37 5.54
C GLN A 148 -11.30 25.28 6.74
N VAL A 149 -10.40 24.87 7.65
CA VAL A 149 -10.06 25.68 8.83
C VAL A 149 -9.01 26.72 8.44
N LEU A 150 -9.39 28.01 8.54
CA LEU A 150 -8.65 29.19 8.05
C LEU A 150 -7.18 29.34 8.52
N PHE A 151 -6.70 28.51 9.45
CA PHE A 151 -5.37 28.62 10.06
C PHE A 151 -4.53 27.32 10.01
N ILE A 152 -5.04 26.25 9.39
CA ILE A 152 -4.32 24.96 9.34
C ILE A 152 -3.75 24.79 7.93
N PRO A 153 -2.41 24.77 7.75
CA PRO A 153 -1.83 24.41 6.46
C PRO A 153 -2.30 23.01 6.04
N ARG A 154 -2.64 22.83 4.76
CA ARG A 154 -3.16 21.56 4.22
C ARG A 154 -2.35 20.33 4.66
N ALA A 155 -1.03 20.43 4.66
CA ALA A 155 -0.14 19.35 5.10
C ALA A 155 -0.40 18.94 6.56
N VAL A 156 -0.60 19.91 7.47
CA VAL A 156 -0.94 19.67 8.88
C VAL A 156 -2.33 19.07 9.01
N GLY A 157 -3.29 19.50 8.18
CA GLY A 157 -4.62 18.89 8.12
C GLY A 157 -4.58 17.40 7.80
N VAL A 158 -3.70 16.97 6.88
CA VAL A 158 -3.48 15.55 6.57
C VAL A 158 -2.92 14.78 7.77
N LEU A 159 -1.98 15.38 8.53
CA LEU A 159 -1.45 14.77 9.76
C LEU A 159 -2.55 14.58 10.81
N LEU A 160 -3.37 15.62 11.05
CA LEU A 160 -4.48 15.57 11.98
C LEU A 160 -5.50 14.50 11.57
N ALA A 161 -5.81 14.39 10.28
CA ALA A 161 -6.67 13.34 9.76
C ALA A 161 -6.12 11.95 10.06
N ALA A 162 -4.84 11.71 9.79
CA ALA A 162 -4.18 10.43 10.07
C ALA A 162 -4.24 10.08 11.57
N LEU A 163 -3.99 11.07 12.44
CA LEU A 163 -4.02 10.92 13.90
C LEU A 163 -5.43 10.62 14.45
N VAL A 164 -6.48 11.23 13.89
CA VAL A 164 -7.87 10.93 14.28
C VAL A 164 -8.27 9.52 13.85
N THR A 165 -7.77 9.04 12.71
CA THR A 165 -8.07 7.70 12.18
C THR A 165 -7.16 6.60 12.71
N VAL A 166 -6.44 6.85 13.79
CA VAL A 166 -5.44 5.93 14.35
C VAL A 166 -6.00 4.53 14.62
N GLN A 167 -7.20 4.43 15.20
CA GLN A 167 -7.84 3.14 15.50
C GLN A 167 -8.08 2.31 14.24
N LEU A 168 -8.53 2.95 13.16
CA LEU A 168 -8.80 2.29 11.88
C LEU A 168 -7.48 1.82 11.24
N SER A 169 -6.42 2.65 11.31
CA SER A 169 -5.10 2.28 10.79
C SER A 169 -4.51 1.07 11.52
N THR A 170 -4.62 1.03 12.85
CA THR A 170 -4.13 -0.09 13.67
C THR A 170 -4.98 -1.34 13.50
N ALA A 171 -6.32 -1.19 13.47
CA ALA A 171 -7.23 -2.31 13.23
C ALA A 171 -6.99 -2.94 11.85
N TRP A 172 -6.72 -2.13 10.83
CA TRP A 172 -6.33 -2.64 9.52
C TRP A 172 -5.08 -3.53 9.62
N THR A 173 -4.02 -3.06 10.29
CA THR A 173 -2.80 -3.86 10.52
C THR A 173 -3.11 -5.16 11.27
N HIS A 174 -3.93 -5.12 12.31
CA HIS A 174 -4.36 -6.31 13.07
C HIS A 174 -5.11 -7.31 12.18
N ILE A 175 -6.01 -6.87 11.32
CA ILE A 175 -6.76 -7.73 10.38
C ILE A 175 -5.85 -8.40 9.34
N VAL A 176 -4.82 -7.68 8.89
CA VAL A 176 -3.84 -8.18 7.92
C VAL A 176 -2.99 -9.30 8.53
N ILE A 177 -2.56 -9.16 9.78
CA ILE A 177 -1.60 -10.10 10.41
C ILE A 177 -2.25 -11.26 11.18
N SER A 178 -3.47 -11.07 11.67
CA SER A 178 -4.23 -12.08 12.45
C SER A 178 -4.72 -13.25 11.62
N ALA A 179 -4.97 -14.41 12.24
CA ALA A 179 -5.69 -15.52 11.61
C ALA A 179 -7.11 -15.09 11.16
N PRO A 180 -7.74 -15.79 10.19
CA PRO A 180 -9.14 -15.53 9.84
C PRO A 180 -10.04 -15.55 11.08
N SER A 181 -10.91 -14.57 11.20
CA SER A 181 -11.85 -14.43 12.31
C SER A 181 -13.25 -14.16 11.76
N GLU A 182 -14.27 -14.66 12.46
CA GLU A 182 -15.68 -14.41 12.14
C GLU A 182 -16.14 -13.00 12.53
N LEU A 183 -15.35 -12.30 13.36
CA LEU A 183 -15.66 -10.96 13.84
C LEU A 183 -15.47 -9.93 12.72
N ARG A 184 -16.37 -8.94 12.70
CA ARG A 184 -16.28 -7.83 11.73
C ARG A 184 -15.21 -6.84 12.16
N PHE A 185 -14.65 -6.10 11.19
CA PHE A 185 -13.53 -5.18 11.44
C PHE A 185 -13.81 -4.14 12.55
N TYR A 186 -15.03 -3.63 12.63
CA TYR A 186 -15.41 -2.60 13.60
C TYR A 186 -15.55 -3.14 15.04
N GLN A 187 -15.67 -4.46 15.21
CA GLN A 187 -15.67 -5.12 16.52
C GLN A 187 -14.25 -5.36 17.03
N ARG A 188 -13.25 -5.21 16.16
CA ARG A 188 -11.82 -5.43 16.42
C ARG A 188 -11.04 -4.11 16.55
N LEU A 189 -11.73 -3.00 16.77
CA LEU A 189 -11.08 -1.69 16.92
C LEU A 189 -10.37 -1.59 18.27
N PRO A 190 -9.08 -1.23 18.31
CA PRO A 190 -8.37 -1.04 19.56
C PRO A 190 -8.83 0.25 20.27
N PRO A 191 -8.60 0.38 21.59
CA PRO A 191 -9.02 1.55 22.36
C PRO A 191 -8.24 2.83 21.95
N PHE A 192 -8.96 3.88 21.57
CA PHE A 192 -8.42 5.10 20.93
C PHE A 192 -7.22 5.67 21.67
N ARG A 193 -7.36 5.94 22.97
CA ARG A 193 -6.33 6.62 23.77
C ARG A 193 -5.01 5.85 23.77
N LYS A 194 -5.05 4.55 24.03
CA LYS A 194 -3.86 3.69 24.05
C LYS A 194 -3.22 3.65 22.66
N THR A 195 -4.03 3.50 21.61
CA THR A 195 -3.53 3.46 20.23
C THR A 195 -2.88 4.78 19.83
N PHE A 196 -3.49 5.91 20.18
CA PHE A 196 -2.97 7.25 19.92
C PHE A 196 -1.64 7.48 20.64
N GLU A 197 -1.57 7.22 21.95
CA GLU A 197 -0.36 7.38 22.76
C GLU A 197 0.81 6.52 22.23
N ALA A 198 0.52 5.34 21.69
CA ALA A 198 1.54 4.46 21.11
C ALA A 198 2.02 4.91 19.72
N THR A 199 1.10 5.33 18.85
CA THR A 199 1.37 5.49 17.41
C THR A 199 1.50 6.92 16.93
N CYS A 200 1.19 7.94 17.75
CA CYS A 200 1.24 9.34 17.32
C CYS A 200 2.60 9.76 16.75
N VAL A 201 3.70 9.37 17.41
CA VAL A 201 5.07 9.67 16.96
C VAL A 201 5.42 8.90 15.68
N PRO A 202 5.24 7.56 15.60
CA PRO A 202 5.42 6.82 14.34
C PRO A 202 4.58 7.35 13.17
N ILE A 203 3.32 7.74 13.41
CA ILE A 203 2.43 8.32 12.39
C ILE A 203 2.98 9.66 11.92
N ALA A 204 3.40 10.54 12.83
CA ALA A 204 3.99 11.83 12.48
C ALA A 204 5.29 11.66 11.67
N ALA A 205 6.14 10.69 12.03
CA ALA A 205 7.36 10.38 11.28
C ALA A 205 7.06 9.86 9.87
N TYR A 206 6.12 8.93 9.73
CA TYR A 206 5.69 8.40 8.43
C TYR A 206 5.02 9.48 7.57
N TRP A 207 4.17 10.32 8.16
CA TRP A 207 3.59 11.48 7.49
C TRP A 207 4.67 12.44 7.00
N ALA A 208 5.65 12.79 7.83
CA ALA A 208 6.72 13.71 7.45
C ALA A 208 7.55 13.15 6.27
N ALA A 209 7.88 11.86 6.32
CA ALA A 209 8.58 11.18 5.24
C ALA A 209 7.76 11.20 3.93
N THR A 210 6.46 10.86 3.99
CA THR A 210 5.59 10.83 2.80
C THR A 210 5.34 12.22 2.23
N GLN A 211 5.17 13.26 3.06
CA GLN A 211 5.07 14.64 2.58
C GLN A 211 6.35 15.08 1.89
N LEU A 212 7.51 14.87 2.52
CA LEU A 212 8.80 15.28 1.96
C LEU A 212 9.05 14.62 0.61
N VAL A 213 8.83 13.31 0.51
CA VAL A 213 8.98 12.57 -0.77
C VAL A 213 7.91 12.96 -1.78
N GLY A 214 6.69 13.27 -1.34
CA GLY A 214 5.60 13.70 -2.23
C GLY A 214 5.81 15.09 -2.85
N PHE A 215 6.47 16.01 -2.15
CA PHE A 215 6.82 17.33 -2.69
C PHE A 215 8.05 17.32 -3.60
N LEU A 216 8.90 16.31 -3.46
CA LEU A 216 10.19 16.23 -4.14
C LEU A 216 10.09 16.24 -5.69
N PRO A 217 9.19 15.49 -6.36
CA PRO A 217 9.06 15.56 -7.81
C PRO A 217 8.71 16.96 -8.31
N PHE A 218 7.81 17.67 -7.62
CA PHE A 218 7.41 19.03 -8.01
C PHE A 218 8.55 20.04 -7.84
N ALA A 219 9.26 19.95 -6.71
CA ALA A 219 10.40 20.81 -6.44
C ALA A 219 11.53 20.60 -7.45
N LEU A 220 11.87 19.34 -7.75
CA LEU A 220 12.90 19.02 -8.75
C LEU A 220 12.47 19.38 -10.17
N ALA A 221 11.22 19.12 -10.56
CA ALA A 221 10.71 19.51 -11.87
C ALA A 221 10.80 21.03 -12.05
N SER A 222 10.41 21.81 -11.04
CA SER A 222 10.55 23.26 -11.04
C SER A 222 12.01 23.71 -11.12
N ALA A 223 12.91 23.08 -10.37
CA ALA A 223 14.33 23.44 -10.35
C ALA A 223 15.05 23.10 -11.67
N MET A 224 14.62 22.04 -12.36
CA MET A 224 15.20 21.58 -13.63
C MET A 224 14.56 22.25 -14.86
N GLY A 225 13.63 23.19 -14.65
CA GLY A 225 12.92 23.91 -15.70
C GLY A 225 12.05 23.03 -16.58
N LEU A 226 11.53 21.91 -16.03
CA LEU A 226 10.52 21.12 -16.72
C LEU A 226 9.22 21.92 -16.76
N SER A 227 8.64 22.05 -17.95
CA SER A 227 7.35 22.66 -18.15
C SER A 227 6.30 21.88 -17.35
N GLN A 228 5.75 22.54 -16.34
CA GLN A 228 4.69 21.98 -15.51
C GLN A 228 3.36 22.23 -16.21
N PHE A 229 2.43 21.28 -16.10
CA PHE A 229 1.07 21.48 -16.57
C PHE A 229 0.43 22.64 -15.80
N ASP A 230 0.21 23.77 -16.47
CA ASP A 230 -0.44 24.94 -15.87
C ASP A 230 -1.95 24.69 -15.82
N VAL A 231 -2.44 24.36 -14.62
CA VAL A 231 -3.88 24.15 -14.36
C VAL A 231 -4.70 25.40 -14.72
N ARG A 232 -4.09 26.60 -14.74
CA ARG A 232 -4.76 27.85 -15.11
C ARG A 232 -4.83 28.07 -16.62
N ASN A 233 -3.95 27.42 -17.40
CA ASN A 233 -3.91 27.50 -18.86
C ASN A 233 -3.81 26.09 -19.48
N PRO A 234 -4.86 25.27 -19.35
CA PRO A 234 -4.82 23.84 -19.72
C PRO A 234 -4.71 23.57 -21.24
N THR A 235 -4.80 24.61 -22.07
CA THR A 235 -4.67 24.51 -23.54
C THR A 235 -3.23 24.57 -24.04
N GLN A 236 -2.28 24.94 -23.19
CA GLN A 236 -0.87 24.90 -23.55
C GLN A 236 -0.32 23.49 -23.30
N VAL A 237 -0.16 22.71 -24.36
CA VAL A 237 0.55 21.44 -24.30
C VAL A 237 2.03 21.77 -24.05
N PRO A 238 2.63 21.30 -22.96
CA PRO A 238 4.04 21.57 -22.70
C PRO A 238 4.91 21.01 -23.82
N GLU A 239 5.73 21.84 -24.46
CA GLU A 239 6.71 21.36 -25.44
C GLU A 239 7.79 20.56 -24.70
N TYR A 240 7.82 19.25 -24.93
CA TYR A 240 8.82 18.36 -24.36
C TYR A 240 9.94 18.14 -25.37
N HIS A 241 11.11 18.72 -25.08
CA HIS A 241 12.34 18.43 -25.78
C HIS A 241 12.96 17.11 -25.30
N PHE A 242 13.87 16.53 -26.08
CA PHE A 242 14.51 15.24 -25.77
C PHE A 242 15.29 15.24 -24.44
N ASP A 243 15.74 16.41 -23.97
CA ASP A 243 16.35 16.58 -22.66
C ASP A 243 15.38 16.38 -21.49
N ALA A 244 14.06 16.43 -21.71
CA ALA A 244 13.07 16.13 -20.68
C ALA A 244 13.15 14.67 -20.20
N VAL A 245 13.50 13.73 -21.09
CA VAL A 245 13.52 12.28 -20.77
C VAL A 245 14.54 11.98 -19.67
N TRP A 246 15.77 12.50 -19.78
CA TRP A 246 16.80 12.25 -18.75
C TRP A 246 16.45 12.97 -17.43
N LYS A 247 15.86 14.17 -17.49
CA LYS A 247 15.43 14.90 -16.28
C LYS A 247 14.36 14.12 -15.53
N VAL A 248 13.37 13.57 -16.24
CA VAL A 248 12.33 12.70 -15.66
C VAL A 248 12.94 11.44 -15.07
N LEU A 249 13.91 10.81 -15.74
CA LEU A 249 14.63 9.65 -15.22
C LEU A 249 15.35 9.98 -13.90
N VAL A 250 16.02 11.13 -13.80
CA VAL A 250 16.69 11.55 -12.57
C VAL A 250 15.69 11.82 -11.45
N ILE A 251 14.59 12.53 -11.73
CA ILE A 251 13.53 12.75 -10.75
C ILE A 251 13.00 11.40 -10.25
N PHE A 252 12.73 10.46 -11.15
CA PHE A 252 12.28 9.13 -10.81
C PHE A 252 13.26 8.40 -9.89
N VAL A 253 14.56 8.38 -10.22
CA VAL A 253 15.59 7.73 -9.40
C VAL A 253 15.68 8.36 -8.01
N VAL A 254 15.64 9.70 -7.92
CA VAL A 254 15.68 10.39 -6.62
C VAL A 254 14.45 10.07 -5.79
N VAL A 255 13.25 10.10 -6.38
CA VAL A 255 11.99 9.76 -5.68
C VAL A 255 11.99 8.32 -5.19
N VAL A 256 12.46 7.38 -6.01
CA VAL A 256 12.62 5.97 -5.60
C VAL A 256 13.61 5.88 -4.44
N ALA A 257 14.79 6.49 -4.54
CA ALA A 257 15.78 6.49 -3.47
C ALA A 257 15.21 7.09 -2.17
N SER A 258 14.56 8.25 -2.24
CA SER A 258 13.95 8.88 -1.05
C SER A 258 12.83 8.03 -0.46
N THR A 259 12.05 7.33 -1.29
CA THR A 259 11.05 6.37 -0.81
C THR A 259 11.71 5.23 -0.04
N LEU A 260 12.79 4.65 -0.59
CA LEU A 260 13.53 3.57 0.03
C LEU A 260 14.15 3.99 1.37
N PHE A 261 14.77 5.17 1.45
CA PHE A 261 15.50 5.59 2.64
C PHE A 261 14.66 6.32 3.70
N LEU A 262 13.51 6.89 3.34
CA LEU A 262 12.68 7.69 4.26
C LEU A 262 11.33 7.05 4.55
N VAL A 263 10.59 6.66 3.50
CA VAL A 263 9.21 6.20 3.63
C VAL A 263 9.15 4.77 4.15
N ILE A 264 9.91 3.85 3.53
CA ILE A 264 9.92 2.44 3.93
C ILE A 264 10.34 2.28 5.39
N PRO A 265 11.39 2.97 5.89
CA PRO A 265 11.82 2.75 7.25
C PRO A 265 10.84 3.33 8.28
N ALA A 266 10.21 4.46 7.97
CA ALA A 266 9.15 5.02 8.80
C ALA A 266 7.91 4.11 8.83
N GLN A 267 7.54 3.53 7.68
CA GLN A 267 6.45 2.55 7.59
C GLN A 267 6.75 1.30 8.41
N ALA A 268 7.98 0.77 8.33
CA ALA A 268 8.40 -0.40 9.09
C ALA A 268 8.22 -0.19 10.60
N VAL A 269 8.65 0.97 11.12
CA VAL A 269 8.45 1.29 12.55
C VAL A 269 6.98 1.42 12.90
N LEU A 270 6.20 2.16 12.10
CA LEU A 270 4.77 2.35 12.33
C LEU A 270 4.03 1.01 12.41
N VAL A 271 4.24 0.14 11.42
CA VAL A 271 3.61 -1.19 11.36
C VAL A 271 3.99 -2.04 12.56
N ARG A 272 5.27 -2.02 12.99
CA ARG A 272 5.71 -2.79 14.17
C ARG A 272 5.09 -2.27 15.46
N VAL A 273 5.00 -0.95 15.65
CA VAL A 273 4.32 -0.37 16.81
C VAL A 273 2.83 -0.74 16.80
N GLN A 274 2.17 -0.67 15.64
CA GLN A 274 0.77 -1.08 15.50
C GLN A 274 0.58 -2.59 15.79
N ALA A 275 1.47 -3.44 15.30
CA ALA A 275 1.44 -4.88 15.53
C ALA A 275 1.66 -5.24 17.01
N SER A 276 2.46 -4.46 17.75
CA SER A 276 2.64 -4.66 19.20
C SER A 276 1.39 -4.40 20.04
N LEU A 277 0.39 -3.70 19.47
CA LEU A 277 -0.91 -3.48 20.12
C LEU A 277 -1.89 -4.64 19.89
N LEU A 278 -1.50 -5.67 19.14
CA LEU A 278 -2.34 -6.84 18.91
C LEU A 278 -2.63 -7.54 20.25
N PRO A 279 -3.90 -7.87 20.55
CA PRO A 279 -4.23 -8.60 21.76
C PRO A 279 -3.47 -9.94 21.86
N PRO A 280 -3.07 -10.38 23.07
CA PRO A 280 -2.33 -11.62 23.25
C PRO A 280 -3.12 -12.84 22.74
N ASP A 281 -4.44 -12.80 22.88
CA ASP A 281 -5.37 -13.89 22.54
C ASP A 281 -5.58 -14.08 21.02
N GLU A 282 -5.13 -13.14 20.18
CA GLU A 282 -5.28 -13.28 18.72
C GLU A 282 -4.08 -14.02 18.10
N ASN A 283 -4.35 -15.12 17.40
CA ASN A 283 -3.34 -15.84 16.62
C ASN A 283 -2.95 -15.08 15.34
N THR A 284 -1.70 -15.19 14.91
CA THR A 284 -1.19 -14.59 13.66
C THR A 284 -1.01 -15.62 12.56
N ILE A 285 -1.11 -15.20 11.29
CA ILE A 285 -0.92 -16.09 10.12
C ILE A 285 0.55 -16.46 9.95
N ILE A 286 1.44 -15.55 10.35
CA ILE A 286 2.89 -15.71 10.29
C ILE A 286 3.47 -15.72 11.70
N ALA A 287 4.64 -16.36 11.85
CA ALA A 287 5.41 -16.27 13.07
C ALA A 287 5.78 -14.81 13.33
N PHE A 288 5.30 -14.28 14.45
CA PHE A 288 5.43 -12.90 14.85
C PHE A 288 5.84 -12.86 16.32
N ASP A 289 6.99 -12.26 16.59
CA ASP A 289 7.41 -11.99 17.95
C ASP A 289 6.61 -10.82 18.54
N LYS A 290 5.56 -11.16 19.29
CA LYS A 290 4.71 -10.20 20.02
C LYS A 290 5.48 -9.47 21.13
N SER A 291 6.60 -10.02 21.61
CA SER A 291 7.41 -9.44 22.68
C SER A 291 8.47 -8.46 22.17
N PHE A 292 8.79 -8.49 20.87
CA PHE A 292 9.88 -7.73 20.23
C PHE A 292 11.22 -7.84 20.98
N GLY A 293 11.63 -9.08 21.29
CA GLY A 293 12.80 -9.40 22.08
C GLY A 293 12.64 -9.06 23.56
N GLY A 294 11.45 -9.30 24.13
CA GLY A 294 11.15 -9.02 25.54
C GLY A 294 10.96 -7.54 25.89
N LYS A 295 10.84 -6.65 24.91
CA LYS A 295 10.70 -5.19 25.12
C LYS A 295 9.25 -4.74 25.31
N VAL A 296 8.28 -5.59 24.97
CA VAL A 296 6.87 -5.33 25.26
C VAL A 296 6.51 -5.98 26.59
N GLU A 297 6.51 -5.17 27.65
CA GLU A 297 5.98 -5.59 28.94
C GLU A 297 4.45 -5.61 28.90
N PRO A 298 3.79 -6.74 29.25
CA PRO A 298 2.34 -6.82 29.27
C PRO A 298 1.71 -5.75 30.17
N ALA A 299 0.59 -5.19 29.74
CA ALA A 299 -0.15 -4.21 30.55
C ALA A 299 -0.62 -4.78 31.90
N ILE A 300 -0.73 -6.11 31.99
CA ILE A 300 -1.13 -6.86 33.19
C ILE A 300 -0.05 -6.78 34.29
N VAL A 301 1.24 -6.62 33.93
CA VAL A 301 2.36 -6.48 34.88
C VAL A 301 2.80 -5.02 35.08
N GLY A 302 1.98 -4.04 34.68
CA GLY A 302 2.28 -2.61 34.84
C GLY A 302 3.08 -1.97 33.71
N GLY A 303 3.38 -2.74 32.64
CA GLY A 303 4.03 -2.23 31.44
C GLY A 303 3.09 -1.42 30.52
N LYS A 304 3.66 -0.71 29.54
CA LYS A 304 2.87 0.06 28.56
C LYS A 304 2.05 -0.83 27.61
N GLY A 305 2.44 -2.10 27.44
CA GLY A 305 1.75 -3.05 26.57
C GLY A 305 1.79 -2.66 25.09
N TYR A 306 2.86 -1.97 24.67
CA TYR A 306 3.25 -1.68 23.28
C TYR A 306 4.73 -1.29 23.21
N VAL A 307 5.34 -1.39 22.03
CA VAL A 307 6.76 -1.01 21.81
C VAL A 307 6.88 0.47 21.46
N ASN A 308 7.91 1.16 21.98
CA ASN A 308 8.19 2.56 21.61
C ASN A 308 8.81 2.66 20.21
N PHE A 309 8.74 3.85 19.59
CA PHE A 309 9.32 4.13 18.27
C PHE A 309 10.81 3.70 18.14
N ILE A 310 11.66 4.09 19.10
CA ILE A 310 13.10 3.79 19.06
C ILE A 310 13.36 2.29 19.23
N ASP A 311 12.59 1.63 20.11
CA ASP A 311 12.73 0.20 20.36
C ASP A 311 12.26 -0.63 19.17
N ALA A 312 11.20 -0.20 18.49
CA ALA A 312 10.72 -0.78 17.24
C ALA A 312 11.72 -0.62 16.09
N TRP A 313 12.47 0.49 16.04
CA TRP A 313 13.57 0.65 15.08
C TRP A 313 14.74 -0.29 15.39
N LYS A 314 15.23 -0.26 16.64
CA LYS A 314 16.43 -1.00 17.06
C LYS A 314 16.24 -2.53 17.06
N SER A 315 15.01 -2.99 17.25
CA SER A 315 14.68 -4.42 17.22
C SER A 315 14.59 -5.00 15.80
N PHE A 316 14.78 -4.20 14.74
CA PHE A 316 14.74 -4.72 13.37
C PHE A 316 16.14 -5.13 12.93
N SER A 317 16.35 -6.43 12.76
CA SER A 317 17.65 -6.97 12.38
C SER A 317 18.04 -6.51 10.97
N ARG A 318 19.36 -6.44 10.70
CA ARG A 318 19.89 -6.09 9.37
C ARG A 318 19.40 -7.06 8.28
N GLU A 319 19.23 -8.33 8.63
CA GLU A 319 18.72 -9.36 7.72
C GLU A 319 17.26 -9.10 7.33
N SER A 320 16.43 -8.70 8.30
CA SER A 320 15.04 -8.30 8.07
C SER A 320 14.96 -7.06 7.17
N TRP A 321 15.86 -6.08 7.34
CA TRP A 321 15.99 -4.95 6.40
C TRP A 321 16.31 -5.39 4.98
N ILE A 322 17.34 -6.23 4.80
CA ILE A 322 17.76 -6.71 3.47
C ILE A 322 16.60 -7.45 2.79
N ARG A 323 15.88 -8.29 3.54
CA ARG A 323 14.70 -9.03 3.06
C ARG A 323 13.59 -8.08 2.63
N LEU A 324 13.26 -7.09 3.46
CA LEU A 324 12.26 -6.07 3.16
C LEU A 324 12.62 -5.28 1.90
N TYR A 325 13.85 -4.79 1.78
CA TYR A 325 14.28 -4.05 0.58
C TYR A 325 14.27 -4.93 -0.68
N ARG A 326 14.65 -6.20 -0.58
CA ARG A 326 14.57 -7.14 -1.71
C ARG A 326 13.12 -7.37 -2.14
N LEU A 327 12.19 -7.51 -1.18
CA LEU A 327 10.77 -7.61 -1.46
C LEU A 327 10.24 -6.34 -2.15
N MET A 328 10.59 -5.17 -1.64
CA MET A 328 10.18 -3.88 -2.19
C MET A 328 10.75 -3.65 -3.59
N GLY A 329 11.98 -4.09 -3.86
CA GLY A 329 12.56 -4.10 -5.21
C GLY A 329 11.78 -5.00 -6.18
N LYS A 330 11.35 -6.19 -5.76
CA LYS A 330 10.49 -7.06 -6.57
C LYS A 330 9.13 -6.40 -6.86
N ILE A 331 8.51 -5.78 -5.85
CA ILE A 331 7.24 -5.05 -5.99
C ILE A 331 7.40 -3.89 -6.98
N LEU A 332 8.49 -3.11 -6.87
CA LEU A 332 8.79 -2.01 -7.78
C LEU A 332 8.91 -2.50 -9.24
N LEU A 333 9.65 -3.58 -9.48
CA LEU A 333 9.81 -4.15 -10.82
C LEU A 333 8.48 -4.65 -11.40
N VAL A 334 7.67 -5.36 -10.62
CA VAL A 334 6.34 -5.82 -11.05
C VAL A 334 5.44 -4.62 -11.37
N THR A 335 5.44 -3.61 -10.49
CA THR A 335 4.65 -2.39 -10.65
C THR A 335 5.05 -1.65 -11.93
N LEU A 336 6.35 -1.43 -12.16
CA LEU A 336 6.87 -0.79 -13.36
C LEU A 336 6.51 -1.59 -14.62
N ALA A 337 6.66 -2.92 -14.60
CA ALA A 337 6.33 -3.77 -15.74
C ALA A 337 4.83 -3.67 -16.10
N VAL A 338 3.95 -3.64 -15.10
CA VAL A 338 2.51 -3.47 -15.35
C VAL A 338 2.20 -2.07 -15.89
N TYR A 339 2.77 -1.00 -15.31
CA TYR A 339 2.56 0.35 -15.86
C TYR A 339 3.04 0.47 -17.31
N LEU A 340 4.18 -0.14 -17.66
CA LEU A 340 4.68 -0.17 -19.03
C LEU A 340 3.76 -0.98 -19.95
N ALA A 341 3.27 -2.14 -19.52
CA ALA A 341 2.36 -2.97 -20.30
C ALA A 341 1.01 -2.27 -20.55
N VAL A 342 0.43 -1.63 -19.52
CA VAL A 342 -0.79 -0.83 -19.64
C VAL A 342 -0.55 0.35 -20.57
N SER A 343 0.56 1.08 -20.41
CA SER A 343 0.90 2.21 -21.28
C SER A 343 1.07 1.78 -22.74
N ALA A 344 1.65 0.60 -22.99
CA ALA A 344 1.82 0.05 -24.34
C ALA A 344 0.49 -0.34 -25.02
N ILE A 345 -0.60 -0.49 -24.25
CA ILE A 345 -1.96 -0.77 -24.77
C ILE A 345 -2.74 0.55 -24.92
N VAL A 346 -2.80 1.33 -23.85
CA VAL A 346 -3.61 2.55 -23.76
C VAL A 346 -3.10 3.67 -24.68
N VAL A 347 -1.78 3.82 -24.85
CA VAL A 347 -1.23 4.88 -25.73
C VAL A 347 -1.63 4.66 -27.19
N PRO A 348 -1.46 3.46 -27.79
CA PRO A 348 -1.99 3.18 -29.13
C PRO A 348 -3.50 3.37 -29.25
N GLU A 349 -4.30 2.91 -28.28
CA GLU A 349 -5.76 3.10 -28.28
C GLU A 349 -6.14 4.58 -28.29
N PHE A 350 -5.46 5.38 -27.46
CA PHE A 350 -5.64 6.82 -27.44
C PHE A 350 -5.24 7.47 -28.76
N MET A 351 -4.10 7.07 -29.36
CA MET A 351 -3.69 7.57 -30.68
C MET A 351 -4.70 7.23 -31.78
N LEU A 352 -5.28 6.02 -31.75
CA LEU A 352 -6.34 5.61 -32.67
C LEU A 352 -7.60 6.45 -32.50
N MET A 353 -8.02 6.71 -31.25
CA MET A 353 -9.18 7.58 -30.97
C MET A 353 -8.96 9.01 -31.47
N VAL A 354 -7.77 9.58 -31.27
CA VAL A 354 -7.43 10.90 -31.80
C VAL A 354 -7.43 10.89 -33.32
N SER A 355 -6.90 9.85 -33.96
CA SER A 355 -6.90 9.74 -35.43
C SER A 355 -8.30 9.58 -36.04
N ALA A 356 -9.25 9.04 -35.27
CA ALA A 356 -10.63 8.84 -35.67
C ALA A 356 -11.57 9.97 -35.24
N SER A 357 -11.03 11.02 -34.59
CA SER A 357 -11.82 12.14 -34.09
C SER A 357 -12.28 13.06 -35.23
N GLU A 358 -13.49 13.59 -35.12
CA GLU A 358 -14.07 14.51 -36.11
C GLU A 358 -13.93 15.96 -35.64
N PRO A 359 -13.70 16.94 -36.54
CA PRO A 359 -13.66 18.35 -36.18
C PRO A 359 -15.03 18.77 -35.62
N ALA A 360 -15.05 19.38 -34.43
CA ALA A 360 -16.28 19.87 -33.82
C ALA A 360 -16.89 20.94 -34.74
N GLY A 361 -18.09 20.66 -35.26
CA GLY A 361 -18.79 21.58 -36.16
C GLY A 361 -19.15 22.91 -35.48
N PRO A 362 -19.28 24.01 -36.24
CA PRO A 362 -19.65 25.32 -35.70
C PRO A 362 -21.12 25.31 -35.28
N GLY A 363 -21.42 24.88 -34.05
CA GLY A 363 -22.79 24.84 -33.57
C GLY A 363 -23.02 24.30 -32.15
N SER A 364 -21.98 24.06 -31.35
CA SER A 364 -22.12 23.55 -29.98
C SER A 364 -21.43 24.45 -28.95
N GLU A 365 -21.74 25.75 -28.98
CA GLU A 365 -21.53 26.65 -27.83
C GLU A 365 -22.66 26.53 -26.81
#